data_AF-A0A7X3IB12-F1
#
_entry.id   AF-A0A7X3IB12-F1
#
_cell.length_a   1.000
_cell.length_b   1.000
_cell.length_c   1.000
_cell.angle_alpha   90.00
_cell.angle_beta   90.00
_cell.angle_gamma   90.00
#
_symmetry.space_group_name_H-M   'P 1'
#
loop_
_entity.id
_entity.type
_entity.pdbx_description
1 polymer ?
#
loop_
_entity_poly.entity_id
_entity_poly.type
_entity_poly.pdbx_seq_one_letter_code
_entity_poly.pdbx_strand_id
1 'polypeptide(L)'
;MALNDLPRRARSAFTLSTPSWPPTWATPWRNRARAATGRDGPSIAVLGNCQARGVARAMRLLAPRSPVRYLPMGSLKRDHGHIDGLVRTLLAHDHVFSQTFPAGLIPGGDAATLRAADPRLRLFPSIVFSAFHPDMVYAGQASDLAALKLAPSPMGQYHSAIVLAAHRLGLAPDHTAGLFREDVFRRLGYLDHWDPAVRELVGAAEALGFGLERELTRWARRGAFMHLMNHPKAHVVGDIARRLLVESGITPEPVEIEDYLGDELTQDVIWPIYPAVAEQFGLTGSYLFKAKASKSKALGEDFPVLYDLPGFIAASFSIYDALPAGDLTCPRVESWLAALEIVALFRAG
;
A
#
# COMPACT_ATOMS: atom_id res chain seq x y z
N MET A 1 -4.02 -1.09 -19.09
CA MET A 1 -3.80 -2.29 -18.27
C MET A 1 -4.39 -2.07 -16.87
N ALA A 2 -5.48 -2.75 -16.53
CA ALA A 2 -5.99 -2.77 -15.15
C ALA A 2 -4.92 -3.47 -14.27
N LEU A 3 -4.95 -3.30 -12.94
CA LEU A 3 -4.11 -4.10 -12.03
C LEU A 3 -4.28 -5.64 -12.22
N ASN A 4 -5.24 -6.06 -13.05
CA ASN A 4 -5.46 -7.42 -13.54
C ASN A 4 -4.53 -7.90 -14.65
N ASP A 5 -3.92 -7.04 -15.46
CA ASP A 5 -3.04 -7.55 -16.54
C ASP A 5 -1.55 -7.53 -16.15
N LEU A 6 -1.28 -7.27 -14.87
CA LEU A 6 -0.09 -7.74 -14.18
C LEU A 6 -0.28 -9.21 -13.77
N PRO A 7 0.71 -10.10 -13.97
CA PRO A 7 0.63 -11.50 -13.53
C PRO A 7 0.20 -11.60 -12.06
N ARG A 8 -0.61 -12.60 -11.68
CA ARG A 8 -1.12 -12.83 -10.31
C ARG A 8 -0.06 -12.70 -9.18
N ARG A 9 1.22 -12.89 -9.51
CA ARG A 9 2.38 -12.76 -8.62
C ARG A 9 2.85 -11.31 -8.40
N ALA A 10 2.61 -10.38 -9.32
CA ALA A 10 3.02 -8.97 -9.20
C ALA A 10 2.21 -8.15 -8.17
N ARG A 11 1.00 -8.63 -7.80
CA ARG A 11 0.19 -8.03 -6.72
C ARG A 11 0.76 -8.20 -5.31
N SER A 12 1.89 -8.86 -5.18
CA SER A 12 2.49 -9.24 -3.90
C SER A 12 3.76 -8.44 -3.58
N ALA A 13 4.16 -7.55 -4.50
CA ALA A 13 5.28 -6.61 -4.39
C ALA A 13 5.09 -5.48 -3.35
N PHE A 14 3.88 -5.34 -2.79
CA PHE A 14 3.41 -4.10 -2.14
C PHE A 14 3.89 -3.86 -0.69
N THR A 15 5.12 -4.24 -0.31
CA THR A 15 5.48 -4.31 1.12
C THR A 15 6.88 -3.83 1.54
N LEU A 16 7.56 -2.98 0.75
CA LEU A 16 8.88 -2.46 1.12
C LEU A 16 8.81 -1.04 1.70
N SER A 17 8.65 -0.98 3.02
CA SER A 17 8.99 0.17 3.85
C SER A 17 9.47 -0.32 5.21
N THR A 18 10.77 -0.47 5.37
CA THR A 18 11.43 -0.90 6.61
C THR A 18 11.87 0.31 7.45
N PRO A 19 11.76 0.24 8.79
CA PRO A 19 12.66 0.96 9.68
C PRO A 19 13.77 0.01 10.17
N SER A 20 14.98 0.54 10.31
CA SER A 20 16.17 -0.15 10.80
C SER A 20 16.18 -0.23 12.34
N TRP A 21 16.17 -1.45 12.90
CA TRP A 21 16.57 -1.73 14.29
C TRP A 21 17.40 -3.02 14.34
N PRO A 22 18.38 -3.14 15.28
CA PRO A 22 19.37 -4.22 15.28
C PRO A 22 18.81 -5.55 15.83
N PRO A 23 19.45 -6.71 15.53
CA PRO A 23 18.94 -8.02 15.88
C PRO A 23 19.27 -8.39 17.34
N THR A 24 18.31 -8.98 18.06
CA THR A 24 18.53 -9.41 19.46
C THR A 24 18.27 -10.90 19.66
N TRP A 25 19.34 -11.57 20.09
CA TRP A 25 19.49 -12.91 20.64
C TRP A 25 18.78 -13.01 22.01
N ALA A 26 17.46 -13.13 22.08
CA ALA A 26 16.81 -13.12 23.41
C ALA A 26 15.53 -13.97 23.46
N THR A 27 15.68 -15.27 23.67
CA THR A 27 14.56 -16.19 23.99
C THR A 27 14.22 -16.22 25.48
N PRO A 28 15.18 -16.19 26.44
CA PRO A 28 14.86 -16.20 27.88
C PRO A 28 14.16 -14.91 28.37
N TRP A 29 14.37 -13.78 27.68
CA TRP A 29 13.83 -12.47 28.06
C TRP A 29 12.36 -12.26 27.64
N ARG A 30 11.85 -13.06 26.70
CA ARG A 30 10.47 -12.92 26.19
C ARG A 30 9.40 -13.33 27.21
N ASN A 31 9.70 -14.32 28.05
CA ASN A 31 8.80 -14.73 29.13
C ASN A 31 8.73 -13.66 30.24
N ARG A 32 9.83 -12.93 30.50
CA ARG A 32 9.82 -11.75 31.39
C ARG A 32 9.09 -10.55 30.79
N ALA A 33 9.20 -10.31 29.48
CA ALA A 33 8.49 -9.23 28.80
C ALA A 33 6.97 -9.42 28.81
N ARG A 34 6.47 -10.66 28.68
CA ARG A 34 5.03 -10.96 28.80
C ARG A 34 4.50 -10.62 30.20
N ALA A 35 5.23 -11.02 31.24
CA ALA A 35 4.93 -10.66 32.63
C ALA A 35 5.07 -9.14 32.90
N ALA A 36 5.96 -8.44 32.20
CA ALA A 36 6.20 -7.00 32.40
C ALA A 36 5.14 -6.07 31.79
N THR A 37 4.33 -6.54 30.82
CA THR A 37 3.30 -5.69 30.18
C THR A 37 1.97 -5.65 30.91
N GLY A 38 1.73 -6.56 31.89
CA GLY A 38 0.43 -6.72 32.55
C GLY A 38 -0.70 -7.22 31.64
N ARG A 39 -0.39 -7.58 30.38
CA ARG A 39 -1.35 -8.06 29.38
C ARG A 39 -1.53 -9.57 29.50
N ASP A 40 -2.68 -9.98 30.01
CA ASP A 40 -3.02 -11.36 30.35
C ASP A 40 -4.03 -12.02 29.39
N GLY A 41 -4.47 -11.31 28.35
CA GLY A 41 -5.35 -11.82 27.30
C GLY A 41 -4.63 -12.67 26.23
N PRO A 42 -5.39 -13.24 25.26
CA PRO A 42 -4.84 -14.03 24.18
C PRO A 42 -3.81 -13.26 23.36
N SER A 43 -2.70 -13.91 23.05
CA SER A 43 -1.59 -13.35 22.29
C SER A 43 -1.83 -13.38 20.78
N ILE A 44 -1.49 -12.29 20.11
CA ILE A 44 -1.83 -12.05 18.70
C ILE A 44 -0.58 -11.75 17.90
N ALA A 45 -0.39 -12.44 16.77
CA ALA A 45 0.59 -12.10 15.74
C ALA A 45 -0.11 -11.52 14.51
N VAL A 46 0.41 -10.41 13.99
CA VAL A 46 -0.07 -9.78 12.75
C VAL A 46 1.09 -9.65 11.77
N LEU A 47 1.01 -10.36 10.65
CA LEU A 47 2.02 -10.40 9.60
C LEU A 47 1.57 -9.60 8.38
N GLY A 48 2.38 -8.66 7.92
CA GLY A 48 2.07 -7.93 6.70
C GLY A 48 2.91 -6.69 6.43
N ASN A 49 2.35 -5.83 5.58
CA ASN A 49 2.97 -4.58 5.16
C ASN A 49 2.65 -3.42 6.12
N CYS A 50 2.75 -2.19 5.62
CA CYS A 50 2.41 -0.97 6.36
C CYS A 50 0.97 -0.99 6.90
N GLN A 51 0.01 -1.57 6.18
CA GLN A 51 -1.37 -1.71 6.64
C GLN A 51 -1.48 -2.66 7.83
N ALA A 52 -0.78 -3.80 7.77
CA ALA A 52 -0.76 -4.76 8.87
C ALA A 52 -0.12 -4.20 10.15
N ARG A 53 0.85 -3.28 10.02
CA ARG A 53 1.35 -2.50 11.16
C ARG A 53 0.24 -1.64 11.78
N GLY A 54 -0.55 -0.95 10.95
CA GLY A 54 -1.72 -0.21 11.38
C GLY A 54 -2.75 -1.12 12.07
N VAL A 55 -3.07 -2.28 11.50
CA VAL A 55 -3.97 -3.29 12.09
C VAL A 55 -3.45 -3.74 13.45
N ALA A 56 -2.15 -4.04 13.58
CA ALA A 56 -1.55 -4.45 14.84
C ALA A 56 -1.64 -3.36 15.92
N ARG A 57 -1.47 -2.08 15.55
CA ARG A 57 -1.63 -0.96 16.48
C ARG A 57 -3.09 -0.77 16.89
N ALA A 58 -4.00 -0.82 15.92
CA ALA A 58 -5.45 -0.80 16.17
C ALA A 58 -5.84 -1.92 17.14
N MET A 59 -5.36 -3.15 16.93
CA MET A 59 -5.61 -4.27 17.85
C MET A 59 -5.06 -4.03 19.26
N ARG A 60 -3.94 -3.33 19.43
CA ARG A 60 -3.42 -3.01 20.77
C ARG A 60 -4.31 -2.03 21.54
N LEU A 61 -4.96 -1.12 20.83
CA LEU A 61 -5.94 -0.20 21.41
C LEU A 61 -7.26 -0.93 21.70
N LEU A 62 -7.75 -1.67 20.70
CA LEU A 62 -9.05 -2.33 20.74
C LEU A 62 -9.07 -3.57 21.63
N ALA A 63 -7.93 -4.21 21.90
CA ALA A 63 -7.82 -5.35 22.82
C ALA A 63 -6.66 -5.11 23.79
N PRO A 64 -6.81 -4.21 24.78
CA PRO A 64 -5.70 -3.74 25.62
C PRO A 64 -5.06 -4.86 26.44
N ARG A 65 -5.85 -5.88 26.82
CA ARG A 65 -5.37 -7.08 27.53
C ARG A 65 -4.58 -8.04 26.65
N SER A 66 -4.72 -7.99 25.33
CA SER A 66 -4.02 -8.88 24.41
C SER A 66 -2.63 -8.34 24.06
N PRO A 67 -1.56 -9.13 24.23
CA PRO A 67 -0.26 -8.77 23.68
C PRO A 67 -0.27 -8.98 22.16
N VAL A 68 -0.02 -7.91 21.40
CA VAL A 68 -0.02 -7.93 19.93
C VAL A 68 1.38 -7.70 19.38
N ARG A 69 1.85 -8.61 18.52
CA ARG A 69 3.14 -8.52 17.83
C ARG A 69 2.94 -8.32 16.33
N TYR A 70 3.53 -7.25 15.80
CA TYR A 70 3.67 -7.04 14.37
C TYR A 70 4.92 -7.75 13.83
N LEU A 71 4.77 -8.44 12.70
CA LEU A 71 5.84 -9.10 11.95
C LEU A 71 5.89 -8.45 10.55
N PRO A 72 6.93 -7.68 10.21
CA PRO A 72 7.03 -7.03 8.91
C PRO A 72 7.36 -8.05 7.81
N MET A 73 6.60 -8.02 6.71
CA MET A 73 6.93 -8.85 5.54
C MET A 73 8.34 -8.58 5.01
N GLY A 74 8.72 -7.31 4.88
CA GLY A 74 10.05 -6.92 4.37
C GLY A 74 11.25 -7.39 5.21
N SER A 75 11.04 -7.96 6.40
CA SER A 75 12.12 -8.49 7.24
C SER A 75 12.05 -10.00 7.49
N LEU A 76 11.11 -10.72 6.87
CA LEU A 76 10.90 -12.14 7.15
C LEU A 76 12.16 -13.01 6.97
N LYS A 77 12.85 -12.87 5.82
CA LYS A 77 14.09 -13.61 5.57
C LYS A 77 15.17 -13.31 6.62
N ARG A 78 15.34 -12.04 6.99
CA ARG A 78 16.35 -11.62 7.97
C ARG A 78 16.02 -12.13 9.38
N ASP A 79 14.75 -12.01 9.78
CA ASP A 79 14.32 -12.24 11.16
C ASP A 79 14.02 -13.72 11.45
N HIS A 80 13.72 -14.51 10.41
CA HIS A 80 13.31 -15.91 10.55
C HIS A 80 14.12 -16.91 9.72
N GLY A 81 14.88 -16.46 8.71
CA GLY A 81 15.75 -17.29 7.86
C GLY A 81 15.00 -18.16 6.84
N HIS A 82 14.03 -18.94 7.30
CA HIS A 82 13.25 -19.92 6.54
C HIS A 82 11.80 -19.96 7.02
N ILE A 83 10.87 -20.44 6.19
CA ILE A 83 9.44 -20.55 6.53
C ILE A 83 9.21 -21.32 7.84
N ASP A 84 10.01 -22.36 8.12
CA ASP A 84 9.90 -23.12 9.38
C ASP A 84 10.24 -22.28 10.62
N GLY A 85 11.18 -21.33 10.48
CA GLY A 85 11.51 -20.38 11.54
C GLY A 85 10.37 -19.40 11.81
N LEU A 86 9.64 -19.02 10.77
CA LEU A 86 8.42 -18.23 10.90
C LEU A 86 7.32 -19.04 11.58
N VAL A 87 7.06 -20.28 11.14
CA VAL A 87 6.09 -21.21 11.76
C VAL A 87 6.37 -21.36 13.26
N ARG A 88 7.62 -21.68 13.65
CA ARG A 88 8.01 -21.79 15.06
C ARG A 88 7.71 -20.53 15.86
N THR A 89 7.89 -19.35 15.24
CA THR A 89 7.57 -18.08 15.89
C THR A 89 6.07 -17.90 16.10
N LEU A 90 5.26 -18.31 15.12
CA LEU A 90 3.82 -18.13 15.11
C LEU A 90 3.09 -19.13 16.04
N LEU A 91 3.65 -20.33 16.24
CA LEU A 91 3.16 -21.31 17.21
C LEU A 91 3.11 -20.78 18.65
N ALA A 92 3.90 -19.75 18.98
CA ALA A 92 3.88 -19.10 20.29
C ALA A 92 2.72 -18.10 20.50
N HIS A 93 1.83 -17.92 19.53
CA HIS A 93 0.69 -17.01 19.61
C HIS A 93 -0.63 -17.77 19.52
N ASP A 94 -1.67 -17.22 20.14
CA ASP A 94 -3.02 -17.81 20.17
C ASP A 94 -3.78 -17.52 18.87
N HIS A 95 -3.64 -16.30 18.35
CA HIS A 95 -4.21 -15.87 17.08
C HIS A 95 -3.12 -15.39 16.12
N VAL A 96 -3.23 -15.79 14.86
CA VAL A 96 -2.29 -15.42 13.80
C VAL A 96 -3.06 -14.87 12.60
N PHE A 97 -2.80 -13.61 12.28
CA PHE A 97 -3.37 -12.92 11.13
C PHE A 97 -2.27 -12.58 10.13
N SER A 98 -2.51 -12.80 8.84
CA SER A 98 -1.53 -12.43 7.81
C SER A 98 -2.19 -11.88 6.55
N GLN A 99 -1.54 -10.90 5.94
CA GLN A 99 -1.75 -10.66 4.50
C GLN A 99 -1.12 -11.79 3.68
N THR A 100 -1.50 -11.91 2.41
CA THR A 100 -0.81 -12.82 1.48
C THR A 100 0.59 -12.29 1.14
N PHE A 101 1.56 -13.19 0.99
CA PHE A 101 2.91 -12.90 0.52
C PHE A 101 3.38 -13.99 -0.44
N PRO A 102 4.23 -13.65 -1.42
CA PRO A 102 4.64 -14.58 -2.46
C PRO A 102 5.82 -15.44 -2.03
N ALA A 103 6.07 -16.49 -2.81
CA ALA A 103 7.33 -17.21 -2.76
C ALA A 103 8.49 -16.26 -3.12
N GLY A 104 9.64 -16.45 -2.47
CA GLY A 104 10.86 -15.65 -2.69
C GLY A 104 11.08 -14.57 -1.63
N LEU A 105 10.04 -14.13 -0.94
CA LEU A 105 10.15 -13.16 0.16
C LEU A 105 10.77 -13.78 1.44
N ILE A 106 10.54 -15.08 1.63
CA ILE A 106 11.24 -15.92 2.60
C ILE A 106 11.57 -17.26 1.93
N PRO A 107 12.76 -17.85 2.17
CA PRO A 107 13.06 -19.21 1.74
C PRO A 107 12.06 -20.23 2.29
N GLY A 108 11.73 -21.24 1.49
CA GLY A 108 10.93 -22.39 1.92
C GLY A 108 9.44 -22.31 1.64
N GLY A 109 8.90 -21.16 1.20
CA GLY A 109 7.49 -21.11 0.83
C GLY A 109 6.90 -19.71 0.75
N ASP A 110 5.57 -19.67 0.80
CA ASP A 110 4.73 -18.48 0.71
C ASP A 110 3.61 -18.51 1.76
N ALA A 111 2.62 -17.61 1.64
CA ALA A 111 1.48 -17.59 2.56
C ALA A 111 0.64 -18.88 2.54
N ALA A 112 0.57 -19.59 1.40
CA ALA A 112 -0.14 -20.86 1.31
C ALA A 112 0.64 -21.98 2.01
N THR A 113 1.97 -22.02 1.86
CA THR A 113 2.84 -22.92 2.64
C THR A 113 2.66 -22.66 4.14
N LEU A 114 2.62 -21.40 4.55
CA LEU A 114 2.43 -21.04 5.95
C LEU A 114 1.06 -21.51 6.48
N ARG A 115 -0.01 -21.31 5.71
CA ARG A 115 -1.36 -21.74 6.08
C ARG A 115 -1.49 -23.25 6.21
N ALA A 116 -0.78 -24.01 5.38
CA ALA A 116 -0.75 -25.47 5.47
C ALA A 116 -0.04 -25.94 6.75
N ALA A 117 1.00 -25.21 7.20
CA ALA A 117 1.75 -25.54 8.40
C ALA A 117 1.10 -25.04 9.71
N ASP A 118 0.35 -23.93 9.67
CA ASP A 118 -0.44 -23.43 10.80
C ASP A 118 -1.90 -23.18 10.37
N PRO A 119 -2.80 -24.16 10.56
CA PRO A 119 -4.21 -24.04 10.20
C PRO A 119 -4.97 -22.93 10.94
N ARG A 120 -4.40 -22.36 12.02
CA ARG A 120 -4.99 -21.23 12.75
C ARG A 120 -4.77 -19.89 12.03
N LEU A 121 -3.88 -19.87 11.03
CA LEU A 121 -3.59 -18.68 10.24
C LEU A 121 -4.85 -18.20 9.51
N ARG A 122 -5.28 -16.98 9.85
CA ARG A 122 -6.36 -16.30 9.14
C ARG A 122 -5.76 -15.25 8.20
N LEU A 123 -6.14 -15.33 6.93
CA LEU A 123 -5.73 -14.35 5.94
C LEU A 123 -6.68 -13.15 5.97
N PHE A 124 -6.14 -11.95 5.79
CA PHE A 124 -6.91 -10.73 5.61
C PHE A 124 -6.38 -9.94 4.41
N PRO A 125 -7.23 -9.15 3.73
CA PRO A 125 -6.86 -8.49 2.49
C PRO A 125 -5.88 -7.34 2.72
N SER A 126 -5.00 -7.14 1.74
CA SER A 126 -4.40 -5.83 1.53
C SER A 126 -5.43 -4.94 0.83
N ILE A 127 -5.73 -3.78 1.40
CA ILE A 127 -6.66 -2.82 0.79
C ILE A 127 -5.93 -2.07 -0.32
N VAL A 128 -6.33 -2.33 -1.56
CA VAL A 128 -5.88 -1.61 -2.75
C VAL A 128 -7.11 -1.09 -3.47
N PHE A 129 -7.19 0.23 -3.64
CA PHE A 129 -8.31 0.89 -4.27
C PHE A 129 -7.83 2.10 -5.07
N SER A 130 -7.87 1.96 -6.39
CA SER A 130 -7.26 2.90 -7.32
C SER A 130 -8.21 3.96 -7.88
N ALA A 131 -9.52 3.89 -7.61
CA ALA A 131 -10.52 4.83 -8.17
C ALA A 131 -10.20 6.30 -7.89
N PHE A 132 -9.67 6.61 -6.69
CA PHE A 132 -9.29 7.97 -6.32
C PHE A 132 -7.96 8.44 -6.94
N HIS A 133 -7.11 7.50 -7.35
CA HIS A 133 -5.75 7.78 -7.82
C HIS A 133 -5.44 6.99 -9.11
N PRO A 134 -6.27 7.13 -10.18
CA PRO A 134 -6.17 6.29 -11.36
C PRO A 134 -4.87 6.50 -12.13
N ASP A 135 -4.21 7.64 -11.96
CA ASP A 135 -2.93 7.98 -12.59
C ASP A 135 -1.71 7.33 -11.94
N MET A 136 -1.85 6.87 -10.69
CA MET A 136 -0.72 6.30 -9.97
C MET A 136 -0.34 4.94 -10.55
N VAL A 137 0.95 4.76 -10.83
CA VAL A 137 1.54 3.51 -11.34
C VAL A 137 2.89 3.24 -10.68
N TYR A 138 3.37 2.01 -10.88
CA TYR A 138 4.76 1.65 -10.63
C TYR A 138 5.51 1.54 -11.95
N ALA A 139 6.80 1.89 -11.93
CA ALA A 139 7.73 1.69 -13.03
C ALA A 139 8.93 0.87 -12.55
N GLY A 140 9.54 0.07 -13.43
CA GLY A 140 10.70 -0.75 -13.08
C GLY A 140 10.78 -2.06 -13.87
N GLN A 141 11.91 -2.73 -13.74
CA GLN A 141 12.18 -4.02 -14.39
C GLN A 141 11.40 -5.14 -13.67
N ALA A 142 10.39 -5.68 -14.36
CA ALA A 142 9.52 -6.74 -13.86
C ALA A 142 10.04 -8.17 -14.11
N SER A 143 11.28 -8.31 -14.61
CA SER A 143 11.85 -9.59 -15.08
C SER A 143 12.21 -10.58 -13.97
N ASP A 144 12.36 -10.14 -12.72
CA ASP A 144 12.54 -11.03 -11.57
C ASP A 144 11.75 -10.53 -10.34
N LEU A 145 10.86 -11.40 -9.86
CA LEU A 145 9.96 -11.19 -8.72
C LEU A 145 10.68 -11.01 -7.38
N ALA A 146 11.90 -11.55 -7.25
CA ALA A 146 12.74 -11.31 -6.08
C ALA A 146 13.49 -9.96 -6.18
N ALA A 147 13.67 -9.45 -7.40
CA ALA A 147 14.45 -8.25 -7.65
C ALA A 147 13.60 -6.97 -7.65
N LEU A 148 12.32 -7.03 -8.08
CA LEU A 148 11.35 -5.92 -8.18
C LEU A 148 12.01 -4.54 -7.99
N LYS A 149 12.90 -4.20 -8.92
CA LYS A 149 13.71 -2.99 -8.84
C LYS A 149 12.83 -1.88 -9.35
N LEU A 150 11.90 -1.45 -8.49
CA LEU A 150 11.02 -0.35 -8.76
C LEU A 150 11.86 0.92 -8.88
N ALA A 151 11.58 1.69 -9.93
CA ALA A 151 12.22 2.96 -10.15
C ALA A 151 11.88 3.93 -9.02
N PRO A 152 12.81 4.80 -8.63
CA PRO A 152 12.50 5.88 -7.71
C PRO A 152 11.67 6.97 -8.39
N SER A 153 10.94 7.74 -7.59
CA SER A 153 10.20 8.93 -7.98
C SER A 153 10.25 9.97 -6.85
N PRO A 154 9.75 11.21 -7.06
CA PRO A 154 9.64 12.18 -5.98
C PRO A 154 8.76 11.70 -4.82
N MET A 155 7.86 10.75 -5.12
CA MET A 155 6.87 10.14 -4.26
C MET A 155 7.26 8.69 -3.90
N GLY A 156 8.55 8.41 -3.73
CA GLY A 156 9.04 7.08 -3.38
C GLY A 156 9.15 6.18 -4.61
N GLN A 157 8.21 5.25 -4.77
CA GLN A 157 8.13 4.33 -5.92
C GLN A 157 6.87 4.56 -6.77
N TYR A 158 6.08 5.58 -6.43
CA TYR A 158 4.81 5.88 -7.08
C TYR A 158 5.02 6.92 -8.17
N HIS A 159 4.60 6.61 -9.39
CA HIS A 159 4.75 7.47 -10.57
C HIS A 159 3.37 7.93 -11.05
N SER A 160 3.32 9.06 -11.72
CA SER A 160 2.18 9.44 -12.54
C SER A 160 2.36 8.79 -13.92
N ALA A 161 1.34 8.08 -14.40
CA ALA A 161 1.35 7.50 -15.74
C ALA A 161 1.42 8.60 -16.80
N ILE A 162 0.73 9.73 -16.59
CA ILE A 162 0.79 10.90 -17.48
C ILE A 162 2.21 11.45 -17.54
N VAL A 163 2.83 11.75 -16.39
CA VAL A 163 4.20 12.32 -16.36
C VAL A 163 5.21 11.36 -16.98
N LEU A 164 5.11 10.08 -16.67
CA LEU A 164 6.00 9.06 -17.23
C LEU A 164 5.84 8.93 -18.75
N ALA A 165 4.60 8.90 -19.26
CA ALA A 165 4.34 8.84 -20.69
C ALA A 165 4.81 10.11 -21.43
N ALA A 166 4.57 11.29 -20.85
CA ALA A 166 5.01 12.56 -21.42
C ALA A 166 6.54 12.65 -21.53
N HIS A 167 7.26 12.22 -20.49
CA HIS A 167 8.73 12.11 -20.51
C HIS A 167 9.21 11.17 -21.61
N ARG A 168 8.59 9.98 -21.73
CA ARG A 168 8.92 8.98 -22.76
C ARG A 168 8.64 9.47 -24.18
N LEU A 169 7.72 10.42 -24.35
CA LEU A 169 7.43 11.10 -25.61
C LEU A 169 8.33 12.32 -25.90
N GLY A 170 9.22 12.68 -24.97
CA GLY A 170 10.09 13.85 -25.07
C GLY A 170 9.38 15.19 -24.93
N LEU A 171 8.22 15.22 -24.24
CA LEU A 171 7.48 16.45 -24.00
C LEU A 171 8.16 17.29 -22.91
N ALA A 172 7.97 18.61 -22.94
CA ALA A 172 8.48 19.50 -21.90
C ALA A 172 7.63 19.45 -20.61
N PRO A 173 8.17 19.83 -19.44
CA PRO A 173 7.41 19.90 -18.18
C PRO A 173 6.13 20.77 -18.27
N ASP A 174 6.22 21.96 -18.88
CA ASP A 174 5.07 22.88 -19.00
C ASP A 174 3.96 22.29 -19.88
N HIS A 175 4.33 21.66 -21.00
CA HIS A 175 3.42 20.89 -21.85
C HIS A 175 2.75 19.76 -21.05
N THR A 176 3.54 19.05 -20.25
CA THR A 176 3.06 17.94 -19.42
C THR A 176 2.03 18.40 -18.39
N ALA A 177 2.20 19.59 -17.81
CA ALA A 177 1.22 20.17 -16.90
C ALA A 177 -0.13 20.41 -17.59
N GLY A 178 -0.14 20.79 -18.86
CA GLY A 178 -1.34 20.96 -19.69
C GLY A 178 -2.15 19.67 -19.91
N LEU A 179 -1.58 18.49 -19.63
CA LEU A 179 -2.28 17.20 -19.71
C LEU A 179 -3.17 16.91 -18.49
N PHE A 180 -3.03 17.65 -17.39
CA PHE A 180 -3.81 17.46 -16.16
C PHE A 180 -5.15 18.18 -16.21
N ARG A 181 -6.02 17.72 -17.12
CA ARG A 181 -7.34 18.28 -17.38
C ARG A 181 -8.38 17.20 -17.67
N GLU A 182 -9.63 17.55 -17.45
CA GLU A 182 -10.76 16.62 -17.42
C GLU A 182 -10.95 15.83 -18.73
N ASP A 183 -10.80 16.47 -19.89
CA ASP A 183 -11.00 15.79 -21.17
C ASP A 183 -9.91 14.73 -21.42
N VAL A 184 -8.66 15.01 -21.04
CA VAL A 184 -7.57 14.02 -21.06
C VAL A 184 -7.89 12.89 -20.10
N PHE A 185 -8.30 13.19 -18.86
CA PHE A 185 -8.68 12.17 -17.87
C PHE A 185 -9.81 11.27 -18.36
N ARG A 186 -10.83 11.83 -19.02
CA ARG A 186 -11.91 11.05 -19.62
C ARG A 186 -11.41 10.10 -20.70
N ARG A 187 -10.48 10.56 -21.55
CA ARG A 187 -9.91 9.75 -22.65
C ARG A 187 -8.98 8.65 -22.14
N LEU A 188 -8.34 8.88 -20.99
CA LEU A 188 -7.54 7.88 -20.29
C LEU A 188 -8.38 6.95 -19.38
N GLY A 189 -9.71 7.15 -19.32
CA GLY A 189 -10.63 6.33 -18.54
C GLY A 189 -10.61 6.59 -17.04
N TYR A 190 -10.00 7.69 -16.58
CA TYR A 190 -9.84 8.00 -15.16
C TYR A 190 -11.17 8.31 -14.46
N LEU A 191 -12.15 8.83 -15.21
CA LEU A 191 -13.46 9.21 -14.68
C LEU A 191 -14.40 8.00 -14.52
N ASP A 192 -14.09 6.87 -15.14
CA ASP A 192 -14.90 5.63 -15.13
C ASP A 192 -14.23 4.50 -14.33
N HIS A 193 -13.34 4.85 -13.38
CA HIS A 193 -12.47 3.88 -12.71
C HIS A 193 -13.02 3.31 -11.39
N TRP A 194 -14.23 3.69 -10.99
CA TRP A 194 -14.88 3.18 -9.77
C TRP A 194 -15.16 1.68 -9.84
N ASP A 195 -15.99 1.25 -10.79
CA ASP A 195 -16.41 -0.16 -10.87
C ASP A 195 -15.24 -1.13 -11.06
N PRO A 196 -14.22 -0.84 -11.89
CA PRO A 196 -13.01 -1.67 -11.94
C PRO A 196 -12.31 -1.80 -10.58
N ALA A 197 -12.15 -0.70 -9.85
CA ALA A 197 -11.49 -0.71 -8.55
C ALA A 197 -12.31 -1.44 -7.47
N VAL A 198 -13.65 -1.31 -7.51
CA VAL A 198 -14.55 -2.07 -6.63
C VAL A 198 -14.43 -3.57 -6.90
N ARG A 199 -14.55 -3.99 -8.17
CA ARG A 199 -14.43 -5.40 -8.55
C ARG A 199 -13.10 -6.00 -8.13
N GLU A 200 -12.02 -5.24 -8.26
CA GLU A 200 -10.70 -5.68 -7.84
C GLU A 200 -10.59 -5.84 -6.32
N LEU A 201 -10.99 -4.83 -5.54
CA LEU A 201 -10.90 -4.87 -4.08
C LEU A 201 -11.78 -5.98 -3.50
N VAL A 202 -13.05 -6.02 -3.91
CA VAL A 202 -14.02 -7.01 -3.43
C VAL A 202 -13.59 -8.41 -3.85
N GLY A 203 -13.28 -8.63 -5.13
CA GLY A 203 -12.87 -9.95 -5.61
C GLY A 203 -11.56 -10.45 -4.97
N ALA A 204 -10.61 -9.56 -4.69
CA ALA A 204 -9.37 -9.92 -3.98
C ALA A 204 -9.64 -10.34 -2.53
N ALA A 205 -10.60 -9.70 -1.86
CA ALA A 205 -10.95 -9.99 -0.48
C ALA A 205 -11.83 -11.25 -0.35
N GLU A 206 -12.81 -11.42 -1.25
CA GLU A 206 -13.62 -12.64 -1.39
C GLU A 206 -12.75 -13.88 -1.64
N ALA A 207 -11.70 -13.77 -2.46
CA ALA A 207 -10.76 -14.86 -2.70
C ALA A 207 -10.01 -15.33 -1.43
N LEU A 208 -10.00 -14.51 -0.37
CA LEU A 208 -9.45 -14.85 0.95
C LEU A 208 -10.54 -15.30 1.95
N GLY A 209 -11.81 -15.32 1.54
CA GLY A 209 -12.95 -15.54 2.45
C GLY A 209 -13.26 -14.32 3.32
N PHE A 210 -12.80 -13.13 2.92
CA PHE A 210 -12.95 -11.88 3.67
C PHE A 210 -13.78 -10.88 2.86
N GLY A 211 -15.08 -11.14 2.65
CA GLY A 211 -15.96 -10.24 1.85
C GLY A 211 -15.96 -8.81 2.38
N LEU A 212 -15.96 -7.80 1.51
CA LEU A 212 -15.81 -6.38 1.89
C LEU A 212 -16.95 -5.48 1.38
N GLU A 213 -18.03 -6.06 0.86
CA GLU A 213 -19.07 -5.32 0.13
C GLU A 213 -19.77 -4.31 1.04
N ARG A 214 -20.04 -4.73 2.28
CA ARG A 214 -20.66 -3.87 3.30
C ARG A 214 -19.68 -2.80 3.78
N GLU A 215 -18.46 -3.18 4.08
CA GLU A 215 -17.40 -2.30 4.56
C GLU A 215 -17.09 -1.20 3.54
N LEU A 216 -16.93 -1.57 2.27
CA LEU A 216 -16.68 -0.63 1.17
C LEU A 216 -17.80 0.42 1.06
N THR A 217 -19.05 -0.01 1.16
CA THR A 217 -20.20 0.91 1.14
C THR A 217 -20.13 1.91 2.30
N ARG A 218 -19.76 1.46 3.51
CA ARG A 218 -19.61 2.34 4.68
C ARG A 218 -18.43 3.29 4.52
N TRP A 219 -17.29 2.82 4.03
CA TRP A 219 -16.10 3.63 3.81
C TRP A 219 -16.37 4.72 2.77
N ALA A 220 -17.00 4.37 1.64
CA ALA A 220 -17.36 5.32 0.59
C ALA A 220 -18.28 6.45 1.10
N ARG A 221 -19.21 6.15 2.01
CA ARG A 221 -20.10 7.15 2.63
C ARG A 221 -19.36 8.14 3.54
N ARG A 222 -18.16 7.81 4.01
CA ARG A 222 -17.29 8.72 4.78
C ARG A 222 -16.38 9.58 3.87
N GLY A 223 -16.55 9.49 2.54
CA GLY A 223 -15.75 10.18 1.54
C GLY A 223 -14.54 9.36 1.09
N ALA A 224 -13.48 10.02 0.62
CA ALA A 224 -12.24 9.34 0.25
C ALA A 224 -11.66 8.57 1.45
N PHE A 225 -11.49 7.26 1.31
CA PHE A 225 -10.99 6.38 2.35
C PHE A 225 -9.55 5.90 2.12
N MET A 226 -8.84 6.52 1.17
CA MET A 226 -7.45 6.22 0.81
C MET A 226 -6.61 7.49 0.77
N HIS A 227 -5.34 7.42 1.21
CA HIS A 227 -4.32 8.48 1.02
C HIS A 227 -3.54 8.33 -0.30
N LEU A 228 -3.50 7.12 -0.80
CA LEU A 228 -3.02 6.70 -2.11
C LEU A 228 -3.53 5.26 -2.36
N MET A 229 -3.26 4.67 -3.52
CA MET A 229 -3.94 3.44 -3.95
C MET A 229 -3.87 2.26 -2.97
N ASN A 230 -2.87 2.17 -2.09
CA ASN A 230 -2.71 1.07 -1.13
C ASN A 230 -2.48 1.54 0.33
N HIS A 231 -2.75 2.81 0.64
CA HIS A 231 -2.68 3.36 2.00
C HIS A 231 -4.07 3.80 2.44
N PRO A 232 -4.87 2.87 2.99
CA PRO A 232 -6.19 3.21 3.51
C PRO A 232 -6.11 4.17 4.70
N LYS A 233 -7.18 4.93 4.94
CA LYS A 233 -7.32 5.77 6.12
C LYS A 233 -7.45 4.94 7.40
N ALA A 234 -7.13 5.54 8.53
CA ALA A 234 -7.19 4.88 9.85
C ALA A 234 -8.50 4.11 10.08
N HIS A 235 -9.67 4.69 9.81
CA HIS A 235 -10.95 4.03 10.04
C HIS A 235 -11.12 2.71 9.26
N VAL A 236 -10.58 2.62 8.04
CA VAL A 236 -10.59 1.38 7.24
C VAL A 236 -9.74 0.32 7.91
N VAL A 237 -8.55 0.69 8.38
CA VAL A 237 -7.65 -0.20 9.14
C VAL A 237 -8.30 -0.65 10.45
N GLY A 238 -9.00 0.25 11.13
CA GLY A 238 -9.75 -0.02 12.35
C GLY A 238 -10.87 -1.02 12.15
N ASP A 239 -11.64 -0.88 11.06
CA ASP A 239 -12.70 -1.83 10.70
C ASP A 239 -12.14 -3.25 10.46
N ILE A 240 -11.03 -3.37 9.73
CA ILE A 240 -10.36 -4.66 9.52
C ILE A 240 -9.89 -5.25 10.86
N ALA A 241 -9.23 -4.45 11.69
CA ALA A 241 -8.75 -4.90 13.01
C ALA A 241 -9.90 -5.36 13.91
N ARG A 242 -10.98 -4.58 13.98
CA ARG A 242 -12.18 -4.90 14.77
C ARG A 242 -12.80 -6.21 14.32
N ARG A 243 -12.95 -6.41 13.02
CA ARG A 243 -13.51 -7.65 12.46
C ARG A 243 -12.64 -8.87 12.82
N LEU A 244 -11.33 -8.77 12.64
CA LEU A 244 -10.40 -9.87 12.96
C LEU A 244 -10.45 -10.26 14.44
N LEU A 245 -10.60 -9.28 15.34
CA LEU A 245 -10.79 -9.52 16.78
C LEU A 245 -12.12 -10.20 17.08
N VAL A 246 -13.23 -9.67 16.56
CA VAL A 246 -14.59 -10.21 16.76
C VAL A 246 -14.68 -11.65 16.27
N GLU A 247 -14.20 -11.92 15.05
CA GLU A 247 -14.21 -13.28 14.49
C GLU A 247 -13.31 -14.24 15.29
N SER A 248 -12.37 -13.72 16.07
CA SER A 248 -11.49 -14.49 16.96
C SER A 248 -12.02 -14.64 18.38
N GLY A 249 -13.26 -14.17 18.64
CA GLY A 249 -13.88 -14.25 19.95
C GLY A 249 -13.37 -13.21 20.94
N ILE A 250 -12.65 -12.18 20.48
CA ILE A 250 -12.16 -11.08 21.31
C ILE A 250 -13.11 -9.89 21.16
N THR A 251 -13.71 -9.44 22.25
CA THR A 251 -14.54 -8.23 22.28
C THR A 251 -13.67 -6.99 22.17
N PRO A 252 -13.78 -6.20 21.08
CA PRO A 252 -13.00 -4.97 20.93
C PRO A 252 -13.58 -3.84 21.80
N GLU A 253 -12.71 -2.97 22.31
CA GLU A 253 -13.13 -1.72 22.96
C GLU A 253 -14.00 -0.88 22.01
N PRO A 254 -15.05 -0.20 22.53
CA PRO A 254 -16.00 0.57 21.74
C PRO A 254 -15.47 1.97 21.42
N VAL A 255 -14.22 2.06 20.95
CA VAL A 255 -13.55 3.31 20.57
C VAL A 255 -13.20 3.32 19.08
N GLU A 256 -13.23 4.50 18.46
CA GLU A 256 -12.75 4.71 17.10
C GLU A 256 -11.24 4.92 17.11
N ILE A 257 -10.51 4.22 16.24
CA ILE A 257 -9.05 4.18 16.38
C ILE A 257 -8.38 5.51 16.00
N GLU A 258 -8.98 6.25 15.07
CA GLU A 258 -8.51 7.55 14.60
C GLU A 258 -8.45 8.61 15.71
N ASP A 259 -9.34 8.51 16.70
CA ASP A 259 -9.43 9.47 17.80
C ASP A 259 -8.28 9.30 18.82
N TYR A 260 -7.64 8.13 18.85
CA TYR A 260 -6.62 7.78 19.85
C TYR A 260 -5.23 7.57 19.27
N LEU A 261 -5.13 6.97 18.08
CA LEU A 261 -3.85 6.63 17.46
C LEU A 261 -3.44 7.61 16.35
N GLY A 262 -4.38 8.41 15.86
CA GLY A 262 -4.24 9.14 14.60
C GLY A 262 -4.04 8.19 13.41
N ASP A 263 -3.63 8.76 12.28
CA ASP A 263 -3.44 8.02 11.03
C ASP A 263 -1.95 7.89 10.69
N GLU A 264 -1.34 6.75 11.03
CA GLU A 264 0.09 6.50 10.80
C GLU A 264 0.45 6.50 9.31
N LEU A 265 -0.45 6.07 8.42
CA LEU A 265 -0.15 6.00 7.00
C LEU A 265 -0.04 7.39 6.36
N THR A 266 -0.52 8.44 7.04
CA THR A 266 -0.21 9.82 6.66
C THR A 266 1.27 10.15 6.79
N GLN A 267 2.08 9.41 7.56
CA GLN A 267 3.53 9.70 7.65
C GLN A 267 4.31 9.29 6.39
N ASP A 268 3.68 8.50 5.52
CA ASP A 268 4.20 8.17 4.20
C ASP A 268 3.75 9.20 3.16
N VAL A 269 3.93 8.88 1.89
CA VAL A 269 3.47 9.73 0.79
C VAL A 269 1.94 9.86 0.76
N ILE A 270 1.45 11.04 0.38
CA ILE A 270 0.03 11.30 0.12
C ILE A 270 -0.10 11.78 -1.32
N TRP A 271 -0.95 11.09 -2.08
CA TRP A 271 -1.25 11.44 -3.46
C TRP A 271 -2.57 12.19 -3.52
N PRO A 272 -2.65 13.33 -4.21
CA PRO A 272 -3.89 14.08 -4.26
C PRO A 272 -4.90 13.41 -5.21
N ILE A 273 -6.19 13.57 -4.90
CA ILE A 273 -7.26 13.27 -5.85
C ILE A 273 -7.36 14.46 -6.79
N TYR A 274 -7.16 14.26 -8.09
CA TYR A 274 -7.20 15.36 -9.04
C TYR A 274 -8.61 15.98 -9.08
N PRO A 275 -8.75 17.32 -9.24
CA PRO A 275 -10.05 18.01 -9.19
C PRO A 275 -11.16 17.36 -10.01
N ALA A 276 -10.91 17.08 -11.28
CA ALA A 276 -11.91 16.44 -12.16
C ALA A 276 -12.26 14.99 -11.77
N VAL A 277 -11.34 14.25 -11.13
CA VAL A 277 -11.63 12.92 -10.58
C VAL A 277 -12.43 13.06 -9.27
N ALA A 278 -12.07 14.02 -8.42
CA ALA A 278 -12.73 14.27 -7.15
C ALA A 278 -14.20 14.69 -7.35
N GLU A 279 -14.48 15.51 -8.38
CA GLU A 279 -15.82 15.96 -8.73
C GLU A 279 -16.77 14.80 -9.04
N GLN A 280 -16.29 13.74 -9.74
CA GLN A 280 -17.09 12.53 -10.02
C GLN A 280 -17.60 11.84 -8.74
N PHE A 281 -16.90 12.03 -7.63
CA PHE A 281 -17.20 11.40 -6.34
C PHE A 281 -17.76 12.37 -5.30
N GLY A 282 -18.04 13.62 -5.68
CA GLY A 282 -18.49 14.67 -4.75
C GLY A 282 -17.44 15.01 -3.68
N LEU A 283 -16.15 14.93 -4.05
CA LEU A 283 -15.01 15.18 -3.17
C LEU A 283 -14.30 16.49 -3.55
N THR A 284 -13.50 17.02 -2.63
CA THR A 284 -12.58 18.12 -2.92
C THR A 284 -11.26 17.56 -3.45
N GLY A 285 -10.87 17.97 -4.66
CA GLY A 285 -9.60 17.60 -5.26
C GLY A 285 -8.48 18.60 -4.99
N SER A 286 -7.26 18.22 -5.35
CA SER A 286 -6.04 19.01 -5.21
C SER A 286 -4.98 18.54 -6.22
N TYR A 287 -3.90 19.30 -6.33
CA TYR A 287 -2.66 18.88 -6.98
C TYR A 287 -1.45 19.02 -6.05
N LEU A 288 -1.68 18.94 -4.73
CA LEU A 288 -0.62 18.95 -3.72
C LEU A 288 -0.21 17.54 -3.33
N PHE A 289 0.99 17.17 -3.71
CA PHE A 289 1.62 15.88 -3.44
C PHE A 289 2.47 15.97 -2.18
N LYS A 290 2.28 15.08 -1.21
CA LYS A 290 3.12 15.04 -0.01
C LYS A 290 4.16 13.94 -0.11
N ALA A 291 5.44 14.32 -0.05
CA ALA A 291 6.52 13.36 0.02
C ALA A 291 6.61 12.68 1.40
N LYS A 292 7.32 11.55 1.45
CA LYS A 292 7.57 10.82 2.69
C LYS A 292 8.41 11.67 3.64
N ALA A 293 8.06 11.68 4.92
CA ALA A 293 8.76 12.50 5.94
C ALA A 293 10.27 12.21 6.04
N SER A 294 10.73 11.00 5.71
CA SER A 294 12.17 10.69 5.68
C SER A 294 12.92 11.49 4.63
N LYS A 295 12.26 11.85 3.52
CA LYS A 295 12.85 12.72 2.48
C LYS A 295 12.99 14.15 2.99
N SER A 296 12.01 14.68 3.73
CA SER A 296 12.14 15.96 4.44
C SER A 296 13.33 15.98 5.38
N LYS A 297 13.44 14.95 6.24
CA LYS A 297 14.57 14.85 7.17
C LYS A 297 15.92 14.81 6.47
N ALA A 298 16.02 14.12 5.33
CA ALA A 298 17.25 14.08 4.54
C ALA A 298 17.61 15.44 3.92
N LEU A 299 16.62 16.32 3.72
CA LEU A 299 16.79 17.69 3.24
C LEU A 299 16.98 18.70 4.38
N GLY A 300 16.99 18.26 5.64
CA GLY A 300 17.06 19.15 6.80
C GLY A 300 15.75 19.88 7.10
N GLU A 301 14.64 19.42 6.53
CA GLU A 301 13.31 20.01 6.71
C GLU A 301 12.59 19.38 7.90
N ASP A 302 12.03 20.24 8.76
CA ASP A 302 11.19 19.83 9.89
C ASP A 302 9.77 19.43 9.49
N PHE A 303 9.35 19.79 8.26
CA PHE A 303 8.00 19.56 7.75
C PHE A 303 7.98 18.71 6.47
N PRO A 304 6.91 17.94 6.19
CA PRO A 304 6.77 17.20 4.94
C PRO A 304 6.92 18.08 3.70
N VAL A 305 7.77 17.67 2.75
CA VAL A 305 7.90 18.35 1.46
C VAL A 305 6.59 18.18 0.69
N LEU A 306 6.04 19.30 0.25
CA LEU A 306 4.88 19.35 -0.65
C LEU A 306 5.34 19.76 -2.04
N TYR A 307 4.89 19.02 -3.05
CA TYR A 307 5.00 19.44 -4.45
C TYR A 307 3.63 19.89 -4.92
N ASP A 308 3.57 21.04 -5.59
CA ASP A 308 2.47 21.33 -6.52
C ASP A 308 2.67 20.53 -7.82
N LEU A 309 1.75 20.67 -8.78
CA LEU A 309 1.84 19.93 -10.03
C LEU A 309 3.12 20.24 -10.82
N PRO A 310 3.50 21.51 -11.09
CA PRO A 310 4.75 21.80 -11.80
C PRO A 310 5.98 21.27 -11.07
N GLY A 311 6.06 21.44 -9.75
CA GLY A 311 7.17 20.94 -8.94
C GLY A 311 7.27 19.41 -8.95
N PHE A 312 6.12 18.72 -8.91
CA PHE A 312 6.08 17.25 -9.00
C PHE A 312 6.55 16.74 -10.37
N ILE A 313 6.13 17.40 -11.46
CA ILE A 313 6.55 17.07 -12.83
C ILE A 313 8.06 17.28 -12.98
N ALA A 314 8.58 18.45 -12.60
CA ALA A 314 9.99 18.78 -12.71
C ALA A 314 10.87 17.81 -11.90
N ALA A 315 10.48 17.50 -10.67
CA ALA A 315 11.20 16.54 -9.84
C ALA A 315 11.14 15.12 -10.41
N SER A 316 10.03 14.74 -11.06
CA SER A 316 9.90 13.43 -11.72
C SER A 316 10.81 13.33 -12.94
N PHE A 317 10.78 14.34 -13.82
CA PHE A 317 11.64 14.40 -15.00
C PHE A 317 13.12 14.35 -14.65
N SER A 318 13.55 15.13 -13.65
CA SER A 318 14.94 15.11 -13.17
C SER A 318 15.39 13.72 -12.71
N ILE A 319 14.50 12.94 -12.08
CA ILE A 319 14.80 11.55 -11.71
C ILE A 319 14.83 10.66 -12.95
N TYR A 320 13.89 10.84 -13.88
CA TYR A 320 13.80 10.01 -15.08
C TYR A 320 14.99 10.20 -16.01
N ASP A 321 15.49 11.43 -16.16
CA ASP A 321 16.68 11.76 -16.95
C ASP A 321 17.96 11.10 -16.41
N ALA A 322 18.00 10.84 -15.10
CA ALA A 322 19.12 10.17 -14.44
C ALA A 322 19.06 8.64 -14.50
N LEU A 323 17.95 8.06 -14.96
CA LEU A 323 17.73 6.62 -15.00
C LEU A 323 17.94 6.05 -16.42
N PRO A 324 18.51 4.84 -16.55
CA PRO A 324 18.51 4.15 -17.83
C PRO A 324 17.08 3.95 -18.33
N ALA A 325 16.81 4.14 -19.62
CA ALA A 325 15.46 4.04 -20.17
C ALA A 325 14.78 2.68 -19.90
N GLY A 326 15.56 1.60 -19.83
CA GLY A 326 15.08 0.28 -19.44
C GLY A 326 14.53 0.24 -18.01
N ASP A 327 15.08 1.01 -17.07
CA ASP A 327 14.65 0.99 -15.67
C ASP A 327 13.29 1.69 -15.45
N LEU A 328 12.69 2.30 -16.48
CA LEU A 328 11.41 3.03 -16.44
C LEU A 328 10.26 2.33 -17.17
N THR A 329 10.29 0.99 -17.27
CA THR A 329 9.20 0.25 -17.92
C THR A 329 7.93 0.23 -17.08
N CYS A 330 6.80 0.55 -17.69
CA CYS A 330 5.47 0.47 -17.07
C CYS A 330 4.44 -0.04 -18.09
N PRO A 331 3.81 -1.22 -17.89
CA PRO A 331 2.91 -1.81 -18.89
C PRO A 331 1.77 -0.90 -19.36
N ARG A 332 1.24 -0.06 -18.46
CA ARG A 332 0.22 0.93 -18.82
C ARG A 332 0.77 1.99 -19.77
N VAL A 333 1.93 2.55 -19.47
CA VAL A 333 2.57 3.57 -20.32
C VAL A 333 2.96 2.96 -21.67
N GLU A 334 3.54 1.75 -21.68
CA GLU A 334 3.85 1.06 -22.94
C GLU A 334 2.58 0.85 -23.80
N SER A 335 1.45 0.50 -23.18
CA SER A 335 0.18 0.38 -23.91
C SER A 335 -0.32 1.71 -24.50
N TRP A 336 -0.04 2.84 -23.83
CA TRP A 336 -0.39 4.17 -24.34
C TRP A 336 0.56 4.63 -25.45
N LEU A 337 1.85 4.34 -25.34
CA LEU A 337 2.84 4.68 -26.37
C LEU A 337 2.58 3.89 -27.67
N ALA A 338 1.97 2.71 -27.58
CA ALA A 338 1.54 1.92 -28.74
C ALA A 338 0.19 2.39 -29.34
N ALA A 339 -0.60 3.18 -28.61
CA ALA A 339 -1.91 3.65 -29.02
C ALA A 339 -1.81 5.05 -29.65
N LEU A 340 -1.88 5.13 -30.99
CA LEU A 340 -1.66 6.37 -31.75
C LEU A 340 -2.60 7.51 -31.32
N GLU A 341 -3.84 7.18 -30.97
CA GLU A 341 -4.83 8.13 -30.49
C GLU A 341 -4.45 8.74 -29.13
N ILE A 342 -3.80 7.98 -28.25
CA ILE A 342 -3.32 8.48 -26.96
C ILE A 342 -2.04 9.30 -27.17
N VAL A 343 -1.14 8.87 -28.05
CA VAL A 343 0.05 9.66 -28.39
C VAL A 343 -0.35 11.01 -29.01
N ALA A 344 -1.34 11.03 -29.90
CA ALA A 344 -1.87 12.26 -30.49
C ALA A 344 -2.48 13.18 -29.43
N LEU A 345 -3.27 12.62 -28.49
CA LEU A 345 -3.82 13.35 -27.35
C LEU A 345 -2.72 14.02 -26.52
N PHE A 346 -1.62 13.32 -26.25
CA PHE A 346 -0.50 13.85 -25.47
C PHE A 346 0.25 14.97 -26.20
N ARG A 347 0.42 14.86 -27.52
CA ARG A 347 1.14 15.86 -28.32
C ARG A 347 0.32 17.11 -28.65
N ALA A 348 -1.01 17.00 -28.62
CA ALA A 348 -1.92 18.11 -28.87
C ALA A 348 -2.16 19.00 -27.64
N GLY A 349 -1.67 18.58 -26.47
CA GLY A 349 -1.85 19.24 -25.17
C GLY A 349 -1.13 20.57 -25.02
#